data_AF-A0A502FC50-F1
#
_entry.id   AF-A0A502FC50-F1
#
_cell.length_a   1.000
_cell.length_b   1.000
_cell.length_c   1.000
_cell.angle_alpha   90.00
_cell.angle_beta   90.00
_cell.angle_gamma   90.00
#
_symmetry.space_group_name_H-M   'P 1'
#
loop_
_entity.id
_entity.type
_entity.pdbx_description
1 polymer ?
#
loop_
_entity_poly.entity_id
_entity_poly.type
_entity_poly.pdbx_seq_one_letter_code
_entity_poly.pdbx_strand_id
1 'polypeptide(L)'
;MTRRIDVLMPVSGSPYDAAAAAHLAPYRAAFADAGITLAPRPWDLGPGDGDAALALFAWGYHFDVARWDALLGAWPDDRPLFNAPALLAWNTRKTYLLALETAGIPIVPSRFGRADEASIAVAFDLFACDELVVKPQISAGSHETIRVKRGDPVTPLDDAIIQPFLSAITEEGELSLFAIDGVFSHAARKVATGGDFRIQPQFGGRFSRYVPDAEARGVFDAVLAALPEAPLYARVDLLRRADGKLALIEVEAIEPDLYPDIAPEVPERLAAAVAGRV
;
A
#
# COMPACT_ATOMS: atom_id res chain seq x y z
N MET A 1 22.84 22.89 -9.58
CA MET A 1 23.33 21.51 -9.81
C MET A 1 22.10 20.63 -9.93
N THR A 2 22.06 19.71 -10.89
CA THR A 2 20.96 18.73 -11.00
C THR A 2 21.07 17.77 -9.81
N ARG A 3 19.98 17.61 -9.06
CA ARG A 3 19.93 16.72 -7.90
C ARG A 3 19.68 15.29 -8.38
N ARG A 4 20.21 14.30 -7.68
CA ARG A 4 20.07 12.88 -8.03
C ARG A 4 19.30 12.16 -6.93
N ILE A 5 18.20 11.51 -7.29
CA ILE A 5 17.38 10.71 -6.38
C ILE A 5 17.49 9.25 -6.77
N ASP A 6 17.94 8.42 -5.84
CA ASP A 6 17.91 6.97 -6.03
C ASP A 6 16.47 6.47 -5.91
N VAL A 7 15.99 5.77 -6.93
CA VAL A 7 14.68 5.12 -6.89
C VAL A 7 14.91 3.65 -6.61
N LEU A 8 14.47 3.18 -5.45
CA LEU A 8 14.57 1.78 -5.08
C LEU A 8 13.56 0.99 -5.93
N MET A 9 14.09 0.06 -6.71
CA MET A 9 13.40 -0.79 -7.68
C MET A 9 13.41 -2.25 -7.20
N PRO A 10 12.63 -3.15 -7.80
CA PRO A 10 12.70 -4.58 -7.48
C PRO A 10 14.12 -5.14 -7.62
N VAL A 11 14.42 -6.20 -6.87
CA VAL A 11 15.69 -6.95 -7.02
C VAL A 11 15.88 -7.36 -8.48
N SER A 12 17.11 -7.22 -9.00
CA SER A 12 17.42 -7.59 -10.38
C SER A 12 16.98 -9.02 -10.71
N GLY A 13 16.24 -9.19 -11.81
CA GLY A 13 15.69 -10.49 -12.22
C GLY A 13 14.41 -10.92 -11.49
N SER A 14 13.88 -10.08 -10.60
CA SER A 14 12.55 -10.25 -10.01
C SER A 14 11.46 -10.24 -11.09
N PRO A 15 10.34 -10.97 -10.91
CA PRO A 15 9.19 -10.89 -11.82
C PRO A 15 8.58 -9.47 -11.93
N TYR A 16 8.91 -8.57 -11.01
CA TYR A 16 8.42 -7.19 -11.00
C TYR A 16 9.26 -6.19 -11.82
N ASP A 17 10.48 -6.55 -12.24
CA ASP A 17 11.48 -5.61 -12.77
C ASP A 17 10.95 -4.81 -13.98
N ALA A 18 10.44 -5.52 -15.00
CA ALA A 18 9.88 -4.90 -16.19
C ALA A 18 8.65 -4.02 -15.90
N ALA A 19 7.79 -4.48 -14.99
CA ALA A 19 6.58 -3.74 -14.61
C ALA A 19 6.95 -2.45 -13.87
N ALA A 20 7.85 -2.51 -12.89
CA ALA A 20 8.29 -1.36 -12.12
C ALA A 20 8.98 -0.31 -13.02
N ALA A 21 9.81 -0.75 -13.98
CA ALA A 21 10.43 0.16 -14.95
C ALA A 21 9.40 0.91 -15.82
N ALA A 22 8.32 0.22 -16.22
CA ALA A 22 7.22 0.84 -16.95
C ALA A 22 6.45 1.84 -16.08
N HIS A 23 6.20 1.53 -14.80
CA HIS A 23 5.51 2.43 -13.88
C HIS A 23 6.36 3.64 -13.46
N LEU A 24 7.69 3.55 -13.53
CA LEU A 24 8.58 4.69 -13.33
C LEU A 24 8.56 5.67 -14.51
N ALA A 25 8.24 5.22 -15.73
CA ALA A 25 8.37 6.03 -16.94
C ALA A 25 7.59 7.36 -16.91
N PRO A 26 6.32 7.41 -16.44
CA PRO A 26 5.55 8.66 -16.35
C PRO A 26 6.17 9.73 -15.44
N TYR A 27 7.03 9.34 -14.49
CA TYR A 27 7.64 10.26 -13.53
C TYR A 27 8.89 10.96 -14.08
N ARG A 28 9.52 10.41 -15.13
CA ARG A 28 10.83 10.90 -15.59
C ARG A 28 10.81 12.35 -16.06
N ALA A 29 9.80 12.72 -16.85
CA ALA A 29 9.68 14.09 -17.38
C ALA A 29 9.45 15.10 -16.25
N ALA A 30 8.46 14.85 -15.39
CA ALA A 30 8.13 15.72 -14.27
C ALA A 30 9.32 15.95 -13.31
N PHE A 31 10.08 14.90 -12.98
CA PHE A 31 11.27 15.03 -12.15
C PHE A 31 12.41 15.78 -12.87
N ALA A 32 12.61 15.53 -14.17
CA ALA A 32 13.62 16.26 -14.95
C ALA A 32 13.29 17.76 -15.03
N ASP A 33 12.02 18.12 -15.24
CA ASP A 33 11.54 19.51 -15.25
C ASP A 33 11.72 20.19 -13.88
N ALA A 34 11.64 19.41 -12.79
CA ALA A 34 11.97 19.86 -11.44
C ALA A 34 13.48 19.89 -11.14
N GLY A 35 14.35 19.64 -12.12
CA GLY A 35 15.80 19.64 -11.96
C GLY A 35 16.37 18.42 -11.24
N ILE A 36 15.65 17.30 -11.27
CA ILE A 36 15.99 16.06 -10.58
C ILE A 36 16.20 14.91 -11.58
N THR A 37 17.33 14.20 -11.44
CA THR A 37 17.58 12.95 -12.15
C THR A 37 17.18 11.78 -11.27
N LEU A 38 16.25 10.94 -11.76
CA LEU A 38 15.90 9.67 -11.15
C LEU A 38 16.92 8.58 -11.54
N ALA A 39 17.54 7.96 -10.54
CA ALA A 39 18.53 6.90 -10.69
C ALA A 39 17.95 5.57 -10.16
N PRO A 40 17.37 4.72 -11.01
CA PRO A 40 16.82 3.44 -10.57
C PRO A 40 17.93 2.52 -10.06
N ARG A 41 17.70 1.84 -8.94
CA ARG A 41 18.59 0.78 -8.44
C ARG A 41 17.83 -0.30 -7.67
N PRO A 42 18.26 -1.57 -7.70
CA PRO A 42 17.67 -2.61 -6.87
C PRO A 42 17.66 -2.21 -5.39
N TRP A 43 16.51 -2.35 -4.73
CA TRP A 43 16.33 -1.94 -3.34
C TRP A 43 17.32 -2.66 -2.42
N ASP A 44 17.64 -3.91 -2.74
CA ASP A 44 18.50 -4.81 -1.98
C ASP A 44 20.00 -4.45 -2.07
N LEU A 45 20.34 -3.48 -2.93
CA LEU A 45 21.67 -2.89 -3.03
C LEU A 45 21.75 -1.50 -2.37
N GLY A 46 20.65 -1.04 -1.76
CA GLY A 46 20.49 0.18 -0.95
C GLY A 46 21.53 0.33 0.18
N PRO A 47 21.83 1.57 0.62
CA PRO A 47 21.53 2.86 -0.01
C PRO A 47 22.44 3.12 -1.24
N GLY A 48 22.06 4.04 -2.14
CA GLY A 48 22.87 4.40 -3.32
C GLY A 48 23.76 5.62 -3.07
N ASP A 49 24.18 6.33 -4.10
CA ASP A 49 25.03 7.53 -4.04
C ASP A 49 24.28 8.84 -4.38
N GLY A 50 22.95 8.80 -4.47
CA GLY A 50 22.11 9.97 -4.65
C GLY A 50 22.04 10.88 -3.42
N ASP A 51 21.51 12.09 -3.62
CA ASP A 51 21.26 13.09 -2.58
C ASP A 51 20.16 12.63 -1.60
N ALA A 52 19.21 11.83 -2.08
CA ALA A 52 18.17 11.16 -1.30
C ALA A 52 17.64 9.94 -2.08
N ALA A 53 16.71 9.19 -1.49
CA ALA A 53 16.09 8.01 -2.10
C ALA A 53 14.56 7.97 -1.97
N LEU A 54 13.92 7.19 -2.86
CA LEU A 54 12.48 6.89 -2.87
C LEU A 54 12.27 5.37 -2.86
N ALA A 55 11.41 4.88 -1.95
CA ALA A 55 11.02 3.46 -1.89
C ALA A 55 9.81 3.10 -2.79
N LEU A 56 9.31 4.05 -3.59
CA LEU A 56 8.03 3.98 -4.30
C LEU A 56 7.87 2.74 -5.20
N PHE A 57 8.97 2.13 -5.64
CA PHE A 57 8.97 0.94 -6.49
C PHE A 57 9.75 -0.23 -5.87
N ALA A 58 9.90 -0.28 -4.55
CA ALA A 58 10.56 -1.37 -3.82
C ALA A 58 9.74 -2.69 -3.82
N TRP A 59 9.06 -3.00 -4.94
CA TRP A 59 8.20 -4.17 -5.07
C TRP A 59 8.98 -5.45 -4.87
N GLY A 60 8.36 -6.38 -4.14
CA GLY A 60 8.94 -7.67 -3.79
C GLY A 60 9.74 -7.68 -2.50
N TYR A 61 9.77 -6.59 -1.71
CA TYR A 61 10.37 -6.60 -0.36
C TYR A 61 9.82 -7.73 0.52
N HIS A 62 8.53 -8.06 0.36
CA HIS A 62 7.85 -9.11 1.13
C HIS A 62 8.37 -10.53 0.86
N PHE A 63 9.15 -10.75 -0.21
CA PHE A 63 9.81 -12.03 -0.46
C PHE A 63 11.12 -12.21 0.34
N ASP A 64 11.70 -11.13 0.84
CA ASP A 64 12.92 -11.15 1.65
C ASP A 64 12.88 -10.06 2.72
N VAL A 65 11.94 -10.26 3.66
CA VAL A 65 11.66 -9.31 4.76
C VAL A 65 12.89 -9.07 5.63
N ALA A 66 13.70 -10.11 5.87
CA ALA A 66 14.91 -9.97 6.69
C ALA A 66 15.91 -9.00 6.06
N ARG A 67 16.08 -9.07 4.73
CA ARG A 67 16.95 -8.13 4.01
C ARG A 67 16.34 -6.73 3.91
N TRP A 68 15.02 -6.63 3.77
CA TRP A 68 14.30 -5.35 3.81
C TRP A 68 14.49 -4.66 5.18
N ASP A 69 14.27 -5.37 6.28
CA ASP A 69 14.43 -4.83 7.63
C ASP A 69 15.90 -4.45 7.91
N ALA A 70 16.85 -5.27 7.45
CA ALA A 70 18.28 -4.95 7.57
C ALA A 70 18.65 -3.69 6.79
N LEU A 71 18.09 -3.49 5.59
CA LEU A 71 18.28 -2.28 4.81
C LEU A 71 17.74 -1.04 5.53
N LEU A 72 16.49 -1.10 6.02
CA LEU A 72 15.87 0.02 6.72
C LEU A 72 16.61 0.35 8.04
N GLY A 73 17.03 -0.67 8.77
CA GLY A 73 17.75 -0.51 10.05
C GLY A 73 19.19 -0.02 9.89
N ALA A 74 19.81 -0.22 8.72
CA ALA A 74 21.16 0.26 8.40
C ALA A 74 21.18 1.51 7.53
N TRP A 75 20.03 2.14 7.29
CA TRP A 75 19.94 3.31 6.42
C TRP A 75 20.68 4.50 7.05
N PRO A 76 21.56 5.20 6.30
CA PRO A 76 22.42 6.23 6.88
C PRO A 76 21.69 7.56 7.09
N ASP A 77 22.01 8.25 8.19
CA ASP A 77 21.38 9.52 8.59
C ASP A 77 21.66 10.68 7.60
N ASP A 78 22.75 10.60 6.85
CA ASP A 78 23.18 11.64 5.90
C ASP A 78 22.51 11.54 4.53
N ARG A 79 21.70 10.51 4.28
CA ARG A 79 20.97 10.31 3.02
C ARG A 79 19.48 10.10 3.30
N PRO A 80 18.64 11.13 3.13
CA PRO A 80 17.19 10.98 3.35
C PRO A 80 16.59 9.87 2.49
N LEU A 81 15.80 8.99 3.11
CA LEU A 81 14.84 8.12 2.43
C LEU A 81 13.46 8.77 2.60
N PHE A 82 12.84 9.17 1.50
CA PHE A 82 11.52 9.79 1.58
C PHE A 82 10.44 8.75 1.79
N ASN A 83 9.57 9.05 2.77
CA ASN A 83 9.00 8.11 3.74
C ASN A 83 10.14 7.47 4.55
N ALA A 84 10.33 7.92 5.79
CA ALA A 84 11.53 7.59 6.55
C ALA A 84 11.58 6.09 6.87
N PRO A 85 12.76 5.52 7.13
CA PRO A 85 12.90 4.09 7.42
C PRO A 85 11.97 3.60 8.53
N ALA A 86 11.69 4.45 9.53
CA ALA A 86 10.75 4.14 10.61
C ALA A 86 9.29 3.99 10.12
N LEU A 87 8.81 4.86 9.23
CA LEU A 87 7.47 4.72 8.63
C LEU A 87 7.38 3.49 7.74
N LEU A 88 8.42 3.24 6.93
CA LEU A 88 8.47 2.06 6.08
C LEU A 88 8.44 0.78 6.91
N ALA A 89 9.27 0.69 7.96
CA ALA A 89 9.30 -0.45 8.89
C ALA A 89 7.95 -0.65 9.61
N TRP A 90 7.31 0.44 10.03
CA TRP A 90 5.97 0.41 10.61
C TRP A 90 4.92 -0.11 9.62
N ASN A 91 5.01 0.30 8.35
CA ASN A 91 4.06 -0.09 7.30
C ASN A 91 4.33 -1.49 6.72
N THR A 92 5.54 -2.05 6.86
CA THR A 92 5.95 -3.38 6.38
C THR A 92 4.97 -4.47 6.82
N ARG A 93 4.51 -4.41 8.09
CA ARG A 93 3.62 -5.40 8.70
C ARG A 93 2.25 -4.80 8.99
N LYS A 94 1.20 -5.44 8.48
CA LYS A 94 -0.22 -5.04 8.61
C LYS A 94 -0.74 -4.91 10.05
N THR A 95 0.05 -5.24 11.07
CA THR A 95 -0.24 -4.92 12.47
C THR A 95 -0.39 -3.41 12.72
N TYR A 96 0.05 -2.55 11.80
CA TYR A 96 -0.28 -1.13 11.81
C TYR A 96 -1.81 -0.88 11.84
N LEU A 97 -2.64 -1.79 11.29
CA LEU A 97 -4.10 -1.66 11.34
C LEU A 97 -4.62 -1.71 12.79
N LEU A 98 -4.00 -2.51 13.67
CA LEU A 98 -4.33 -2.53 15.11
C LEU A 98 -3.99 -1.20 15.78
N ALA A 99 -2.84 -0.61 15.44
CA ALA A 99 -2.42 0.68 15.97
C ALA A 99 -3.40 1.79 15.53
N LEU A 100 -3.83 1.76 14.27
CA LEU A 100 -4.83 2.69 13.74
C LEU A 100 -6.22 2.47 14.35
N GLU A 101 -6.66 1.22 14.54
CA GLU A 101 -7.91 0.90 15.22
C GLU A 101 -7.91 1.42 16.67
N THR A 102 -6.78 1.25 17.38
CA THR A 102 -6.58 1.79 18.74
C THR A 102 -6.65 3.32 18.76
N ALA A 103 -6.25 3.98 17.68
CA ALA A 103 -6.38 5.43 17.49
C ALA A 103 -7.80 5.88 17.07
N GLY A 104 -8.75 4.95 16.99
CA GLY A 104 -10.16 5.24 16.66
C GLY A 104 -10.46 5.23 15.15
N ILE A 105 -9.54 4.78 14.31
CA ILE A 105 -9.78 4.64 12.87
C ILE A 105 -10.68 3.41 12.64
N PRO A 106 -11.81 3.56 11.93
CA PRO A 106 -12.62 2.40 11.57
C PRO A 106 -11.84 1.51 10.60
N ILE A 107 -11.52 0.28 11.00
CA ILE A 107 -10.91 -0.72 10.13
C ILE A 107 -11.90 -1.85 9.81
N VAL A 108 -11.59 -2.65 8.80
CA VAL A 108 -12.24 -3.94 8.62
C VAL A 108 -11.94 -4.80 9.85
N PRO A 109 -12.95 -5.42 10.50
CA PRO A 109 -12.72 -6.27 11.65
C PRO A 109 -11.64 -7.30 11.36
N SER A 110 -10.62 -7.38 12.21
CA SER A 110 -9.40 -8.11 11.90
C SER A 110 -8.94 -8.96 13.07
N ARG A 111 -8.63 -10.22 12.79
CA ARG A 111 -7.97 -11.12 13.75
C ARG A 111 -6.56 -11.41 13.28
N PHE A 112 -5.57 -11.14 14.12
CA PHE A 112 -4.16 -11.36 13.82
C PHE A 112 -3.63 -12.61 14.52
N GLY A 113 -2.62 -13.22 13.90
CA GLY A 113 -1.90 -14.40 14.42
C GLY A 113 -2.03 -15.58 13.48
N ARG A 114 -1.93 -16.80 14.03
CA ARG A 114 -2.03 -18.02 13.23
C ARG A 114 -3.42 -18.16 12.59
N ALA A 115 -3.41 -18.54 11.32
CA ALA A 115 -4.55 -19.02 10.56
C ALA A 115 -4.38 -20.51 10.28
N ASP A 116 -5.31 -21.31 10.78
CA ASP A 116 -5.48 -22.74 10.62
C ASP A 116 -6.98 -23.06 10.76
N GLU A 117 -7.37 -24.31 10.61
CA GLU A 117 -8.79 -24.71 10.63
C GLU A 117 -9.52 -24.24 11.90
N ALA A 118 -8.89 -24.40 13.07
CA ALA A 118 -9.50 -24.01 14.35
C ALA A 118 -9.67 -22.50 14.48
N SER A 119 -8.63 -21.73 14.17
CA SER A 119 -8.68 -20.27 14.25
C SER A 119 -9.60 -19.63 13.20
N ILE A 120 -9.74 -20.25 12.03
CA ILE A 120 -10.67 -19.82 10.99
C ILE A 120 -12.12 -20.12 11.39
N ALA A 121 -12.40 -21.28 11.99
CA ALA A 121 -13.72 -21.57 12.54
C ALA A 121 -14.14 -20.53 13.60
N VAL A 122 -13.22 -20.17 14.51
CA VAL A 122 -13.44 -19.09 15.50
C VAL A 122 -13.68 -17.75 14.82
N ALA A 123 -12.96 -17.43 13.74
CA ALA A 123 -13.13 -16.16 13.03
C ALA A 123 -14.50 -16.04 12.35
N PHE A 124 -15.04 -17.12 11.78
CA PHE A 124 -16.40 -17.12 11.22
C PHE A 124 -17.44 -16.76 12.29
N ASP A 125 -17.33 -17.33 13.48
CA ASP A 125 -18.27 -17.10 14.58
C ASP A 125 -18.08 -15.69 15.18
N LEU A 126 -16.83 -15.22 15.29
CA LEU A 126 -16.49 -13.88 15.77
C LEU A 126 -17.06 -12.77 14.87
N PHE A 127 -16.92 -12.94 13.55
CA PHE A 127 -17.36 -11.93 12.59
C PHE A 127 -18.79 -12.13 12.10
N ALA A 128 -19.44 -13.24 12.48
CA ALA A 128 -20.79 -13.62 12.06
C ALA A 128 -20.98 -13.49 10.53
N CYS A 129 -20.06 -14.08 9.77
CA CYS A 129 -20.04 -14.02 8.30
C CYS A 129 -19.93 -15.42 7.66
N ASP A 130 -20.24 -15.50 6.36
CA ASP A 130 -20.18 -16.75 5.59
C ASP A 130 -18.84 -16.96 4.88
N GLU A 131 -18.08 -15.87 4.70
CA GLU A 131 -16.85 -15.85 3.93
C GLU A 131 -15.80 -14.99 4.63
N LEU A 132 -14.55 -15.46 4.60
CA LEU A 132 -13.39 -14.77 5.17
C LEU A 132 -12.35 -14.53 4.09
N VAL A 133 -11.51 -13.52 4.32
CA VAL A 133 -10.24 -13.31 3.64
C VAL A 133 -9.11 -13.60 4.62
N VAL A 134 -8.15 -14.41 4.20
CA VAL A 134 -6.92 -14.71 4.95
C VAL A 134 -5.74 -14.26 4.10
N LYS A 135 -4.83 -13.47 4.68
CA LYS A 135 -3.58 -13.05 4.02
C LYS A 135 -2.42 -12.97 5.01
N PRO A 136 -1.16 -13.09 4.57
CA PRO A 136 -0.01 -12.84 5.43
C PRO A 136 0.00 -11.40 5.95
N GLN A 137 0.51 -11.20 7.16
CA GLN A 137 0.69 -9.86 7.73
C GLN A 137 1.70 -9.01 6.96
N ILE A 138 2.64 -9.63 6.23
CA ILE A 138 3.58 -8.97 5.33
C ILE A 138 3.30 -9.51 3.92
N SER A 139 2.74 -8.68 3.06
CA SER A 139 2.29 -9.08 1.72
C SER A 139 2.08 -7.85 0.86
N ALA A 140 2.27 -8.00 -0.45
CA ALA A 140 1.88 -7.00 -1.45
C ALA A 140 1.24 -7.71 -2.67
N GLY A 141 0.48 -6.98 -3.49
CA GLY A 141 -0.04 -7.49 -4.77
C GLY A 141 -0.93 -8.74 -4.66
N SER A 142 -1.68 -8.90 -3.57
CA SER A 142 -2.51 -10.07 -3.26
C SER A 142 -1.73 -11.38 -3.01
N HIS A 143 -0.43 -11.30 -2.70
CA HIS A 143 0.39 -12.46 -2.33
C HIS A 143 -0.25 -13.27 -1.19
N GLU A 144 -0.43 -14.57 -1.42
CA GLU A 144 -1.05 -15.54 -0.49
C GLU A 144 -2.40 -15.10 0.12
N THR A 145 -3.13 -14.24 -0.58
CA THR A 145 -4.45 -13.80 -0.15
C THR A 145 -5.49 -14.78 -0.66
N ILE A 146 -6.20 -15.44 0.25
CA ILE A 146 -7.23 -16.43 -0.04
C ILE A 146 -8.59 -15.98 0.49
N ARG A 147 -9.65 -16.37 -0.23
CA ARG A 147 -11.04 -16.25 0.21
C ARG A 147 -11.54 -17.64 0.58
N VAL A 148 -12.10 -17.80 1.76
CA VAL A 148 -12.51 -19.11 2.30
C VAL A 148 -13.94 -19.07 2.82
N LYS A 149 -14.65 -20.20 2.62
CA LYS A 149 -15.96 -20.51 3.19
C LYS A 149 -15.80 -21.58 4.28
N ARG A 150 -16.86 -21.75 5.08
CA ARG A 150 -16.87 -22.77 6.13
C ARG A 150 -16.70 -24.17 5.54
N GLY A 151 -15.69 -24.89 6.02
CA GLY A 151 -15.35 -26.25 5.56
C GLY A 151 -14.37 -26.31 4.39
N ASP A 152 -13.95 -25.17 3.82
CA ASP A 152 -12.87 -25.16 2.85
C ASP A 152 -11.54 -25.59 3.50
N PRO A 153 -10.68 -26.35 2.80
CA PRO A 153 -9.35 -26.66 3.29
C PRO A 153 -8.49 -25.39 3.31
N VAL A 154 -7.70 -25.21 4.37
CA VAL A 154 -6.82 -24.05 4.53
C VAL A 154 -5.41 -24.49 4.82
N THR A 155 -4.46 -24.02 4.01
CA THR A 155 -3.04 -24.15 4.32
C THR A 155 -2.71 -23.22 5.49
N PRO A 156 -2.14 -23.74 6.59
CA PRO A 156 -1.84 -22.90 7.74
C PRO A 156 -0.84 -21.79 7.43
N LEU A 157 -1.08 -20.61 8.00
CA LEU A 157 -0.17 -19.47 7.98
C LEU A 157 0.09 -19.03 9.42
N ASP A 158 1.36 -18.88 9.81
CA ASP A 158 1.74 -18.53 11.18
C ASP A 158 1.45 -17.06 11.52
N ASP A 159 1.79 -16.15 10.60
CA ASP A 159 1.60 -14.72 10.73
C ASP A 159 0.54 -14.23 9.73
N ALA A 160 -0.73 -14.46 10.04
CA ALA A 160 -1.85 -14.07 9.21
C ALA A 160 -2.66 -12.91 9.82
N ILE A 161 -3.46 -12.32 8.94
CA ILE A 161 -4.63 -11.51 9.27
C ILE A 161 -5.86 -12.20 8.65
N ILE A 162 -6.92 -12.38 9.44
CA ILE A 162 -8.20 -12.94 9.04
C ILE A 162 -9.26 -11.85 9.16
N GLN A 163 -10.01 -11.61 8.08
CA GLN A 163 -11.00 -10.53 7.98
C GLN A 163 -12.30 -11.08 7.35
N PRO A 164 -13.48 -10.52 7.66
CA PRO A 164 -14.69 -10.84 6.91
C PRO A 164 -14.54 -10.41 5.46
N PHE A 165 -15.03 -11.25 4.54
CA PHE A 165 -15.17 -10.84 3.15
C PHE A 165 -16.30 -9.81 3.04
N LEU A 166 -16.02 -8.65 2.46
CA LEU A 166 -17.00 -7.58 2.30
C LEU A 166 -17.48 -7.53 0.83
N SER A 167 -18.76 -7.83 0.58
CA SER A 167 -19.33 -7.86 -0.78
C SER A 167 -19.25 -6.52 -1.51
N ALA A 168 -19.14 -5.42 -0.75
CA ALA A 168 -18.92 -4.08 -1.26
C ALA A 168 -17.74 -4.00 -2.22
N ILE A 169 -16.71 -4.84 -2.12
CA ILE A 169 -15.60 -4.89 -3.09
C ILE A 169 -16.06 -5.16 -4.53
N THR A 170 -17.16 -5.90 -4.70
CA THR A 170 -17.76 -6.22 -6.00
C THR A 170 -18.88 -5.25 -6.39
N GLU A 171 -19.60 -4.70 -5.42
CA GLU A 171 -20.76 -3.84 -5.65
C GLU A 171 -20.38 -2.35 -5.74
N GLU A 172 -19.77 -1.83 -4.67
CA GLU A 172 -19.30 -0.45 -4.57
C GLU A 172 -17.85 -0.31 -5.05
N GLY A 173 -17.02 -1.34 -4.99
CA GLY A 173 -15.59 -1.25 -5.22
C GLY A 173 -14.81 -0.63 -4.06
N GLU A 174 -13.50 -0.74 -4.15
CA GLU A 174 -12.55 -0.09 -3.24
C GLU A 174 -12.38 1.38 -3.62
N LEU A 175 -12.35 2.25 -2.60
CA LEU A 175 -12.02 3.65 -2.72
C LEU A 175 -10.57 3.85 -2.27
N SER A 176 -9.69 4.19 -3.21
CA SER A 176 -8.30 4.53 -2.91
C SER A 176 -8.14 6.05 -2.89
N LEU A 177 -7.73 6.60 -1.75
CA LEU A 177 -7.42 8.01 -1.59
C LEU A 177 -5.92 8.18 -1.39
N PHE A 178 -5.34 9.21 -1.99
CA PHE A 178 -3.90 9.38 -2.08
C PHE A 178 -3.43 10.64 -1.39
N ALA A 179 -2.37 10.51 -0.59
CA ALA A 179 -1.60 11.62 -0.08
C ALA A 179 -0.36 11.83 -0.94
N ILE A 180 -0.07 13.09 -1.26
CA ILE A 180 1.26 13.54 -1.72
C ILE A 180 1.61 14.73 -0.84
N ASP A 181 2.83 14.75 -0.30
CA ASP A 181 3.30 15.79 0.62
C ASP A 181 2.43 15.94 1.89
N GLY A 182 1.98 14.81 2.44
CA GLY A 182 1.12 14.78 3.63
C GLY A 182 -0.29 15.32 3.42
N VAL A 183 -0.68 15.68 2.19
CA VAL A 183 -2.00 16.24 1.88
C VAL A 183 -2.73 15.42 0.82
N PHE A 184 -4.07 15.46 0.84
CA PHE A 184 -4.88 14.83 -0.20
C PHE A 184 -4.50 15.32 -1.60
N SER A 185 -4.28 14.37 -2.51
CA SER A 185 -3.91 14.62 -3.89
C SER A 185 -5.06 14.26 -4.84
N HIS A 186 -5.49 13.02 -4.83
CA HIS A 186 -6.50 12.49 -5.74
C HIS A 186 -7.12 11.22 -5.17
N ALA A 187 -8.12 10.68 -5.86
CA ALA A 187 -8.72 9.41 -5.49
C ALA A 187 -9.12 8.61 -6.74
N ALA A 188 -9.12 7.30 -6.57
CA ALA A 188 -9.56 6.34 -7.56
C ALA A 188 -10.57 5.39 -6.95
N ARG A 189 -11.48 4.88 -7.78
CA ARG A 189 -12.40 3.80 -7.45
C ARG A 189 -12.08 2.60 -8.30
N LYS A 190 -11.95 1.44 -7.65
CA LYS A 190 -11.61 0.16 -8.27
C LYS A 190 -12.77 -0.79 -8.06
N VAL A 191 -13.42 -1.21 -9.14
CA VAL A 191 -14.51 -2.18 -9.07
C VAL A 191 -14.01 -3.51 -9.64
N ALA A 192 -14.15 -4.58 -8.86
CA ALA A 192 -13.82 -5.92 -9.33
C ALA A 192 -14.78 -6.33 -10.46
N THR A 193 -14.28 -6.93 -11.54
CA THR A 193 -15.12 -7.43 -12.63
C THR A 193 -15.20 -8.95 -12.62
N GLY A 194 -16.36 -9.52 -12.94
CA GLY A 194 -16.51 -10.96 -13.23
C GLY A 194 -16.60 -11.88 -12.01
N GLY A 195 -16.89 -11.36 -10.80
CA GLY A 195 -17.04 -12.17 -9.59
C GLY A 195 -15.72 -12.54 -8.88
N ASP A 196 -14.58 -12.12 -9.43
CA ASP A 196 -13.31 -12.08 -8.68
C ASP A 196 -13.38 -10.94 -7.65
N PHE A 197 -12.69 -11.08 -6.53
CA PHE A 197 -12.62 -10.05 -5.49
C PHE A 197 -11.30 -9.28 -5.51
N ARG A 198 -10.30 -9.78 -6.24
CA ARG A 198 -9.04 -9.10 -6.45
C ARG A 198 -9.24 -8.01 -7.49
N ILE A 199 -8.89 -6.79 -7.12
CA ILE A 199 -9.20 -5.58 -7.89
C ILE A 199 -7.99 -4.97 -8.59
N GLN A 200 -6.79 -5.56 -8.42
CA GLN A 200 -5.59 -5.02 -9.03
C GLN A 200 -5.68 -5.12 -10.57
N PRO A 201 -5.00 -4.24 -11.35
CA PRO A 201 -5.15 -4.20 -12.80
C PRO A 201 -4.90 -5.56 -13.47
N GLN A 202 -3.98 -6.36 -12.91
CA GLN A 202 -3.68 -7.72 -13.39
C GLN A 202 -4.85 -8.71 -13.30
N PHE A 203 -5.94 -8.38 -12.58
CA PHE A 203 -7.15 -9.19 -12.44
C PHE A 203 -8.40 -8.57 -13.13
N GLY A 204 -8.23 -7.50 -13.91
CA GLY A 204 -9.32 -6.92 -14.73
C GLY A 204 -10.19 -5.86 -14.03
N GLY A 205 -9.82 -5.41 -12.82
CA GLY A 205 -10.54 -4.34 -12.12
C GLY A 205 -10.70 -3.08 -12.98
N ARG A 206 -11.87 -2.43 -12.92
CA ARG A 206 -12.09 -1.14 -13.60
C ARG A 206 -11.66 0.00 -12.68
N PHE A 207 -10.65 0.75 -13.12
CA PHE A 207 -10.13 1.92 -12.44
C PHE A 207 -10.78 3.17 -13.00
N SER A 208 -11.24 4.06 -12.13
CA SER A 208 -11.81 5.34 -12.51
C SER A 208 -11.47 6.41 -11.51
N ARG A 209 -11.36 7.66 -11.96
CA ARG A 209 -11.22 8.81 -11.07
C ARG A 209 -12.43 8.89 -10.15
N TYR A 210 -12.18 9.17 -8.88
CA TYR A 210 -13.21 9.30 -7.85
C TYR A 210 -13.11 10.67 -7.18
N VAL A 211 -14.26 11.24 -6.84
CA VAL A 211 -14.35 12.45 -6.01
C VAL A 211 -14.87 12.00 -4.65
N PRO A 212 -14.03 12.01 -3.60
CA PRO A 212 -14.44 11.60 -2.26
C PRO A 212 -15.59 12.42 -1.73
N ASP A 213 -16.56 11.74 -1.11
CA ASP A 213 -17.54 12.40 -0.26
C ASP A 213 -16.91 12.79 1.09
N ALA A 214 -17.72 13.45 1.93
CA ALA A 214 -17.27 13.92 3.24
C ALA A 214 -16.85 12.80 4.20
N GLU A 215 -17.46 11.61 4.09
CA GLU A 215 -17.11 10.47 4.92
C GLU A 215 -15.76 9.90 4.51
N ALA A 216 -15.57 9.62 3.21
CA ALA A 216 -14.31 9.12 2.68
C ALA A 216 -13.15 10.08 2.98
N ARG A 217 -13.38 11.39 2.80
CA ARG A 217 -12.38 12.40 3.13
C ARG A 217 -12.09 12.47 4.64
N GLY A 218 -13.12 12.40 5.48
CA GLY A 218 -12.97 12.41 6.93
C GLY A 218 -12.17 11.21 7.45
N VAL A 219 -12.43 10.01 6.94
CA VAL A 219 -11.65 8.80 7.30
C VAL A 219 -10.20 8.93 6.84
N PHE A 220 -9.97 9.39 5.61
CA PHE A 220 -8.63 9.62 5.08
C PHE A 220 -7.82 10.60 5.94
N ASP A 221 -8.44 11.69 6.41
CA ASP A 221 -7.78 12.69 7.24
C ASP A 221 -7.41 12.15 8.61
N ALA A 222 -8.33 11.39 9.20
CA ALA A 222 -8.08 10.72 10.46
C ALA A 222 -6.93 9.71 10.32
N VAL A 223 -6.88 8.94 9.23
CA VAL A 223 -5.80 7.99 8.95
C VAL A 223 -4.46 8.70 8.83
N LEU A 224 -4.36 9.76 8.00
CA LEU A 224 -3.11 10.51 7.84
C LEU A 224 -2.63 11.13 9.15
N ALA A 225 -3.55 11.67 9.96
CA ALA A 225 -3.21 12.25 11.26
C ALA A 225 -2.74 11.21 12.29
N ALA A 226 -3.11 9.93 12.10
CA ALA A 226 -2.73 8.82 12.97
C ALA A 226 -1.45 8.08 12.52
N LEU A 227 -0.87 8.45 11.37
CA LEU A 227 0.42 7.91 10.93
C LEU A 227 1.54 8.39 11.88
N PRO A 228 2.61 7.59 12.06
CA PRO A 228 3.71 7.97 12.95
C PRO A 228 4.45 9.24 12.47
N GLU A 229 4.39 9.53 11.17
CA GLU A 229 4.90 10.76 10.57
C GLU A 229 4.10 11.11 9.30
N ALA A 230 4.23 12.36 8.84
CA ALA A 230 3.61 12.80 7.60
C ALA A 230 4.33 12.18 6.39
N PRO A 231 3.64 11.40 5.53
CA PRO A 231 4.26 10.74 4.40
C PRO A 231 4.51 11.71 3.23
N LEU A 232 5.60 11.53 2.48
CA LEU A 232 5.75 12.11 1.15
C LEU A 232 4.67 11.58 0.20
N TYR A 233 4.34 10.31 0.31
CA TYR A 233 3.23 9.69 -0.43
C TYR A 233 2.62 8.57 0.39
N ALA A 234 1.31 8.39 0.27
CA ALA A 234 0.63 7.23 0.83
C ALA A 234 -0.66 6.96 0.05
N ARG A 235 -1.10 5.70 0.00
CA ARG A 235 -2.44 5.32 -0.42
C ARG A 235 -3.21 4.78 0.77
N VAL A 236 -4.46 5.22 0.91
CA VAL A 236 -5.40 4.77 1.92
C VAL A 236 -6.56 4.12 1.18
N ASP A 237 -6.74 2.82 1.40
CA ASP A 237 -7.79 2.06 0.75
C ASP A 237 -8.95 1.86 1.72
N LEU A 238 -10.15 2.23 1.28
CA LEU A 238 -11.38 2.17 2.05
C LEU A 238 -12.39 1.26 1.38
N LEU A 239 -13.21 0.60 2.21
CA LEU A 239 -14.32 -0.20 1.75
C LEU A 239 -15.55 0.00 2.62
N ARG A 240 -16.72 -0.10 2.01
CA ARG A 240 -18.00 -0.05 2.70
C ARG A 240 -18.25 -1.33 3.48
N ARG A 241 -18.56 -1.21 4.76
CA ARG A 241 -19.04 -2.31 5.60
C ARG A 241 -20.54 -2.50 5.44
N ALA A 242 -21.05 -3.64 5.91
CA ALA A 242 -22.48 -3.97 5.89
C ALA A 242 -23.36 -2.99 6.70
N ASP A 243 -22.78 -2.26 7.67
CA ASP A 243 -23.46 -1.20 8.43
C ASP A 243 -23.48 0.15 7.71
N GLY A 244 -22.98 0.21 6.47
CA GLY A 244 -22.96 1.42 5.64
C GLY A 244 -21.79 2.37 5.91
N LYS A 245 -20.90 2.07 6.86
CA LYS A 245 -19.75 2.91 7.17
C LYS A 245 -18.52 2.54 6.35
N LEU A 246 -17.71 3.52 5.99
CA LEU A 246 -16.38 3.25 5.44
C LEU A 246 -15.42 2.74 6.52
N ALA A 247 -14.62 1.75 6.13
CA ALA A 247 -13.54 1.21 6.93
C ALA A 247 -12.26 1.11 6.12
N LEU A 248 -11.16 1.37 6.80
CA LEU A 248 -9.80 1.17 6.31
C LEU A 248 -9.54 -0.32 6.09
N ILE A 249 -9.06 -0.66 4.90
CA ILE A 249 -8.58 -2.00 4.58
C ILE A 249 -7.05 -2.07 4.56
N GLU A 250 -6.40 -1.00 4.12
CA GLU A 250 -4.96 -0.96 3.89
C GLU A 250 -4.44 0.48 3.84
N VAL A 251 -3.21 0.68 4.34
CA VAL A 251 -2.40 1.87 4.05
C VAL A 251 -1.13 1.38 3.36
N GLU A 252 -0.81 1.94 2.19
CA GLU A 252 0.45 1.69 1.49
C GLU A 252 1.29 2.97 1.50
N ALA A 253 2.35 2.98 2.32
CA ALA A 253 3.34 4.04 2.40
C ALA A 253 4.70 3.61 1.84
N ILE A 254 4.90 2.34 1.48
CA ILE A 254 6.17 1.88 0.93
C ILE A 254 6.18 2.07 -0.59
N GLU A 255 5.29 1.37 -1.30
CA GLU A 255 5.33 1.26 -2.76
C GLU A 255 3.97 1.37 -3.49
N PRO A 256 3.06 2.28 -3.09
CA PRO A 256 1.75 2.37 -3.72
C PRO A 256 1.86 2.70 -5.20
N ASP A 257 1.06 2.03 -6.03
CA ASP A 257 0.76 2.57 -7.36
C ASP A 257 -0.11 3.83 -7.19
N LEU A 258 0.43 4.97 -7.64
CA LEU A 258 -0.21 6.29 -7.52
C LEU A 258 -1.08 6.65 -8.74
N TYR A 259 -1.30 5.72 -9.67
CA TYR A 259 -2.22 5.85 -10.82
C TYR A 259 -2.08 7.14 -11.66
N PRO A 260 -0.89 7.42 -12.25
CA PRO A 260 -0.71 8.57 -13.15
C PRO A 260 -1.65 8.53 -14.37
N ASP A 261 -2.12 7.35 -14.80
CA ASP A 261 -3.11 7.24 -15.89
C ASP A 261 -4.51 7.74 -15.49
N ILE A 262 -4.84 7.74 -14.20
CA ILE A 262 -6.11 8.23 -13.66
C ILE A 262 -6.00 9.68 -13.20
N ALA A 263 -4.84 10.05 -12.65
CA ALA A 263 -4.51 11.38 -12.20
C ALA A 263 -3.17 11.84 -12.82
N PRO A 264 -3.18 12.35 -14.06
CA PRO A 264 -1.97 12.77 -14.79
C PRO A 264 -1.14 13.84 -14.09
N GLU A 265 -1.74 14.56 -13.12
CA GLU A 265 -1.06 15.57 -12.31
C GLU A 265 -0.13 15.00 -11.21
N VAL A 266 -0.20 13.70 -10.93
CA VAL A 266 0.52 13.06 -9.82
C VAL A 266 2.05 13.11 -9.96
N PRO A 267 2.63 12.78 -11.13
CA PRO A 267 4.07 12.92 -11.34
C PRO A 267 4.61 14.31 -11.01
N GLU A 268 3.92 15.37 -11.46
CA GLU A 268 4.32 16.77 -11.21
C GLU A 268 4.24 17.13 -9.72
N ARG A 269 3.18 16.71 -9.03
CA ARG A 269 3.03 16.95 -7.59
C ARG A 269 4.11 16.24 -6.78
N LEU A 270 4.42 14.98 -7.12
CA LEU A 270 5.46 14.23 -6.44
C LEU A 270 6.84 14.84 -6.69
N ALA A 271 7.14 15.24 -7.93
CA ALA A 271 8.39 15.90 -8.28
C ALA A 271 8.58 17.22 -7.51
N ALA A 272 7.53 18.05 -7.42
CA ALA A 272 7.56 19.29 -6.66
C ALA A 272 7.78 19.05 -5.14
N ALA A 273 7.09 18.05 -4.58
CA ALA A 273 7.23 17.68 -3.17
C ALA A 273 8.66 17.17 -2.84
N VAL A 274 9.28 16.41 -3.75
CA VAL A 274 10.67 15.99 -3.62
C VAL A 274 11.61 17.18 -3.76
N ALA A 275 11.42 18.03 -4.78
CA ALA A 275 12.28 19.19 -5.04
C ALA A 275 12.32 20.20 -3.88
N GLY A 276 11.24 20.29 -3.10
CA GLY A 276 11.18 21.12 -1.89
C GLY A 276 11.92 20.54 -0.67
N ARG A 277 12.37 19.27 -0.73
CA ARG A 277 13.07 18.56 0.36
C ARG A 277 14.56 18.34 0.10
N VAL A 278 14.99 18.49 -1.14
CA VAL A 278 16.41 18.44 -1.56
C VAL A 278 16.89 19.80 -2.03
#